data_AF-A0A8H8R3A0-F1
#
_entry.id   AF-A0A8H8R3A0-F1
#
_cell.length_a   1.000
_cell.length_b   1.000
_cell.length_c   1.000
_cell.angle_alpha   90.00
_cell.angle_beta   90.00
_cell.angle_gamma   90.00
#
_symmetry.space_group_name_H-M   'P 1'
#
loop_
_entity.id
_entity.type
_entity.pdbx_description
1 polymer ?
#
loop_
_entity_poly.entity_id
_entity_poly.type
_entity_poly.pdbx_seq_one_letter_code
_entity_poly.pdbx_strand_id
1 'polypeptide(L)'
;MRSSILKRNQQVLRICEIPPRRSFATNSSRNPPPPPPLCQSCSRRLSRPEAQSAPQRRWQSSSTISKEAPFETSAPIPQTHYEFFPQTIPQGPPPTGPFHIDPRTLRKEFLQLQAVAHPDRHASHLKTRAEATSARINEAYKTLQNPLLRAQYLLSLRGIDVAEDETAKMDDPELLMEVLDTREEIEEAEEEGDLEGLKKVNDERITASEKVLDSAFKEDDMEGAKGEAVRLRYWVNIKESLDAWEKGKPVVLVH
;
A
#
# COMPACT_ATOMS: atom_id res chain seq x y z
N MET A 1 -15.75 -0.56 -67.12
CA MET A 1 -17.17 -0.60 -67.54
C MET A 1 -18.03 -0.43 -66.30
N ARG A 2 -18.87 0.63 -66.28
CA ARG A 2 -20.04 0.89 -65.42
C ARG A 2 -19.74 1.15 -63.93
N SER A 3 -19.75 2.37 -63.40
CA SER A 3 -20.91 3.30 -63.23
C SER A 3 -22.04 2.56 -62.49
N SER A 4 -22.55 2.93 -61.32
CA SER A 4 -22.85 4.21 -60.67
C SER A 4 -23.31 3.85 -59.24
N ILE A 5 -23.29 4.71 -58.21
CA ILE A 5 -24.37 5.66 -57.91
C ILE A 5 -23.90 6.59 -56.79
N LEU A 6 -23.85 7.88 -57.14
CA LEU A 6 -23.96 9.04 -56.26
C LEU A 6 -25.16 8.92 -55.32
N LYS A 7 -24.99 9.26 -54.04
CA LYS A 7 -25.83 10.20 -53.25
C LYS A 7 -25.76 9.86 -51.76
N ARG A 8 -25.09 10.72 -50.98
CA ARG A 8 -25.68 11.46 -49.84
C ARG A 8 -24.56 12.21 -49.13
N ASN A 9 -24.31 13.41 -49.62
CA ASN A 9 -23.56 14.43 -48.90
C ASN A 9 -24.43 15.69 -48.94
N GLN A 10 -25.28 15.86 -47.92
CA GLN A 10 -25.87 17.15 -47.59
C GLN A 10 -26.45 17.10 -46.18
N GLN A 11 -26.20 18.19 -45.43
CA GLN A 11 -26.81 18.59 -44.15
C GLN A 11 -26.24 17.82 -42.94
N VAL A 12 -25.63 18.44 -41.93
CA VAL A 12 -25.88 19.76 -41.33
C VAL A 12 -24.63 20.26 -40.60
N LEU A 13 -24.16 21.46 -40.93
CA LEU A 13 -23.39 22.30 -40.01
C LEU A 13 -24.34 22.76 -38.89
N ARG A 14 -24.14 22.30 -37.66
CA ARG A 14 -24.75 22.87 -36.46
C ARG A 14 -23.70 23.02 -35.38
N ILE A 15 -23.22 24.26 -35.33
CA ILE A 15 -22.86 25.06 -34.15
C ILE A 15 -23.09 24.32 -32.83
N CYS A 16 -22.00 24.13 -32.08
CA CYS A 16 -22.05 23.82 -30.66
C CYS A 16 -22.65 25.01 -29.90
N GLU A 17 -23.93 24.96 -29.58
CA GLU A 17 -24.52 25.77 -28.51
C GLU A 17 -24.28 25.07 -27.17
N ILE A 18 -23.44 25.71 -26.36
CA ILE A 18 -23.11 25.35 -24.98
C ILE A 18 -24.36 25.62 -24.12
N PRO A 19 -24.91 24.64 -23.38
CA PRO A 19 -25.95 24.93 -22.40
C PRO A 19 -25.37 25.68 -21.20
N PRO A 20 -26.04 26.71 -20.66
CA PRO A 20 -25.55 27.44 -19.50
C PRO A 20 -25.53 26.57 -18.26
N ARG A 21 -24.42 26.66 -17.52
CA ARG A 21 -24.20 26.11 -16.19
C ARG A 21 -25.37 26.48 -15.27
N ARG A 22 -26.00 25.46 -14.67
CA ARG A 22 -26.84 25.65 -13.47
C ARG A 22 -25.94 26.14 -12.33
N SER A 23 -26.10 27.41 -11.98
CA SER A 23 -25.58 28.00 -10.74
C SER A 23 -26.28 27.38 -9.54
N PHE A 24 -25.55 26.53 -8.79
CA PHE A 24 -25.95 26.18 -7.43
C PHE A 24 -25.66 27.38 -6.54
N ALA A 25 -26.72 28.00 -6.03
CA ALA A 25 -26.65 29.02 -5.00
C ALA A 25 -26.10 28.40 -3.71
N THR A 26 -24.91 28.84 -3.29
CA THR A 26 -24.43 28.64 -1.92
C THR A 26 -25.21 29.61 -1.02
N ASN A 27 -26.08 29.08 -0.17
CA ASN A 27 -26.72 29.88 0.88
C ASN A 27 -26.36 29.33 2.27
N SER A 28 -25.59 30.14 2.99
CA SER A 28 -25.58 30.37 4.44
C SER A 28 -25.49 29.19 5.41
N SER A 29 -24.30 29.08 6.01
CA SER A 29 -24.07 29.25 7.46
C SER A 29 -25.23 28.88 8.38
N ARG A 30 -25.18 27.69 8.99
CA ARG A 30 -25.93 27.38 10.20
C ARG A 30 -24.96 27.12 11.34
N ASN A 31 -24.80 28.12 12.20
CA ASN A 31 -24.18 27.98 13.52
C ASN A 31 -25.07 27.11 14.43
N PRO A 32 -24.49 26.32 15.35
CA PRO A 32 -25.25 25.54 16.32
C PRO A 32 -25.88 26.42 17.42
N PRO A 33 -27.00 25.99 18.03
CA PRO A 33 -27.70 26.76 19.06
C PRO A 33 -26.96 26.77 20.42
N PRO A 34 -27.17 27.79 21.27
CA PRO A 34 -26.53 27.92 22.57
C PRO A 34 -27.14 27.02 23.65
N PRO A 35 -26.40 26.69 24.73
CA PRO A 35 -26.89 25.89 25.85
C PRO A 35 -27.84 26.68 26.79
N PRO A 36 -28.70 25.98 27.57
CA PRO A 36 -29.70 26.59 28.46
C PRO A 36 -29.08 27.24 29.72
N PRO A 37 -29.82 28.14 30.40
CA PRO A 37 -29.28 28.93 31.51
C PRO A 37 -29.10 28.13 32.81
N LEU A 38 -28.03 28.46 33.54
CA LEU A 38 -27.72 27.92 34.86
C LEU A 38 -28.68 28.48 35.93
N CYS A 39 -29.14 27.58 36.79
CA CYS A 39 -30.07 27.84 37.89
C CYS A 39 -29.49 28.82 38.93
N GLN A 40 -30.22 29.89 39.22
CA GLN A 40 -29.91 30.85 40.28
C GLN A 40 -30.42 30.31 41.62
N SER A 41 -29.58 29.61 42.37
CA SER A 41 -29.66 29.55 43.84
C SER A 41 -28.47 28.79 44.45
N CYS A 42 -27.35 29.49 44.66
CA CYS A 42 -26.46 29.25 45.81
C CYS A 42 -25.46 30.41 45.95
N SER A 43 -25.98 31.53 46.44
CA SER A 43 -25.17 32.55 47.10
C SER A 43 -24.99 32.15 48.56
N ARG A 44 -23.76 31.79 48.98
CA ARG A 44 -23.22 32.16 50.30
C ARG A 44 -21.71 31.99 50.36
N ARG A 45 -21.08 33.16 50.24
CA ARG A 45 -19.72 33.56 50.63
C ARG A 45 -19.48 33.31 52.13
N LEU A 46 -18.27 32.90 52.50
CA LEU A 46 -17.51 33.14 53.76
C LEU A 46 -16.27 32.22 53.64
N SER A 47 -14.99 32.53 53.87
CA SER A 47 -14.18 33.74 54.07
C SER A 47 -12.72 33.28 53.92
N ARG A 48 -11.86 34.18 53.43
CA ARG A 48 -10.40 34.03 53.32
C ARG A 48 -9.74 34.11 54.72
N PRO A 49 -8.52 33.59 54.90
CA PRO A 49 -7.45 34.56 55.19
C PRO A 49 -6.12 34.30 54.46
N GLU A 50 -5.49 35.43 54.13
CA GLU A 50 -4.04 35.66 53.90
C GLU A 50 -3.21 35.28 55.14
N ALA A 51 -1.90 35.05 55.16
CA ALA A 51 -0.78 35.13 54.22
C ALA A 51 0.44 34.45 54.91
N GLN A 52 1.53 34.18 54.18
CA GLN A 52 2.92 34.63 54.49
C GLN A 52 4.01 33.74 53.84
N SER A 53 4.66 34.36 52.84
CA SER A 53 6.10 34.41 52.51
C SER A 53 7.09 33.26 52.80
N ALA A 54 7.69 32.79 51.69
CA ALA A 54 9.13 32.51 51.41
C ALA A 54 9.81 31.28 52.08
N PRO A 55 10.93 30.73 51.53
CA PRO A 55 11.75 31.20 50.41
C PRO A 55 12.06 30.14 49.31
N GLN A 56 12.65 30.66 48.22
CA GLN A 56 13.21 29.96 47.07
C GLN A 56 14.18 28.84 47.45
N ARG A 57 13.96 27.63 46.93
CA ARG A 57 15.03 26.62 46.80
C ARG A 57 15.77 26.83 45.49
N ARG A 58 16.96 27.41 45.67
CA ARG A 58 18.15 27.37 44.85
C ARG A 58 18.37 25.99 44.22
N TRP A 59 18.46 25.96 42.89
CA TRP A 59 19.04 24.87 42.12
C TRP A 59 20.53 24.80 42.42
N GLN A 60 21.01 23.65 42.89
CA GLN A 60 22.43 23.30 42.86
C GLN A 60 22.57 21.96 42.16
N SER A 61 23.19 22.03 41.00
CA SER A 61 23.74 20.93 40.24
C SER A 61 24.80 20.23 41.09
N SER A 62 24.62 18.93 41.33
CA SER A 62 25.71 18.06 41.75
C SER A 62 26.08 17.18 40.58
N SER A 63 27.20 17.55 39.97
CA SER A 63 27.98 16.76 39.03
C SER A 63 28.50 15.51 39.74
N THR A 64 27.97 14.34 39.39
CA THR A 64 28.71 13.08 39.47
C THR A 64 28.86 12.56 38.06
N ILE A 65 30.07 12.78 37.54
CA ILE A 65 30.63 12.09 36.38
C ILE A 65 30.66 10.61 36.75
N SER A 66 29.92 9.79 36.00
CA SER A 66 30.14 8.35 35.91
C SER A 66 30.26 8.03 34.43
N LYS A 67 31.43 7.49 34.11
CA LYS A 67 31.89 7.10 32.78
C LYS A 67 30.93 6.11 32.11
N GLU A 68 30.79 6.35 30.81
CA GLU A 68 30.30 5.50 29.72
C GLU A 68 30.12 3.99 30.01
N ALA A 69 28.94 3.51 29.65
CA ALA A 69 28.80 2.29 28.87
C ALA A 69 27.88 2.64 27.67
N PRO A 70 28.19 2.22 26.43
CA PRO A 70 27.27 2.42 25.31
C PRO A 70 26.05 1.54 25.56
N PHE A 71 24.95 2.14 26.00
CA PHE A 71 23.66 1.49 25.90
C PHE A 71 23.34 1.42 24.41
N GLU A 72 23.63 0.26 23.82
CA GLU A 72 22.90 -0.25 22.66
C GLU A 72 21.42 -0.10 22.96
N THR A 73 20.87 1.03 22.52
CA THR A 73 19.44 1.21 22.44
C THR A 73 19.05 0.49 21.15
N SER A 74 19.01 -0.84 21.20
CA SER A 74 18.21 -1.58 20.24
C SER A 74 16.77 -1.18 20.53
N ALA A 75 16.30 -0.12 19.87
CA ALA A 75 14.87 0.08 19.72
C ALA A 75 14.29 -1.28 19.30
N PRO A 76 13.27 -1.81 19.98
CA PRO A 76 12.67 -3.06 19.57
C PRO A 76 12.23 -2.88 18.12
N ILE A 77 12.82 -3.68 17.23
CA ILE A 77 12.42 -3.70 15.81
C ILE A 77 10.89 -3.94 15.84
N PRO A 78 10.08 -3.05 15.25
CA PRO A 78 8.64 -3.28 15.20
C PRO A 78 8.41 -4.61 14.48
N GLN A 79 7.43 -5.40 14.94
CA GLN A 79 7.14 -6.73 14.38
C GLN A 79 7.06 -6.66 12.86
N THR A 80 8.11 -7.13 12.18
CA THR A 80 8.14 -7.14 10.73
C THR A 80 7.25 -8.27 10.22
N HIS A 81 6.72 -8.15 9.01
CA HIS A 81 5.94 -9.24 8.40
C HIS A 81 6.75 -10.54 8.31
N TYR A 82 8.07 -10.44 8.21
CA TYR A 82 9.01 -11.57 8.17
C TYR A 82 9.06 -12.38 9.46
N GLU A 83 8.84 -11.77 10.63
CA GLU A 83 8.87 -12.46 11.93
C GLU A 83 7.76 -13.51 12.09
N PHE A 84 6.67 -13.39 11.32
CA PHE A 84 5.59 -14.37 11.34
C PHE A 84 5.97 -15.70 10.69
N PHE A 85 6.98 -15.72 9.81
CA PHE A 85 7.31 -16.88 8.97
C PHE A 85 8.73 -17.42 9.19
N PRO A 86 9.10 -17.84 10.42
CA PRO A 86 10.46 -18.29 10.72
C PRO A 86 10.85 -19.60 10.04
N GLN A 87 9.91 -20.47 9.65
CA GLN A 87 10.24 -21.72 8.95
C GLN A 87 10.56 -21.45 7.47
N THR A 88 9.83 -20.52 6.85
CA THR A 88 10.02 -20.14 5.45
C THR A 88 11.19 -19.20 5.27
N ILE A 89 11.37 -18.24 6.18
CA ILE A 89 12.37 -17.16 6.06
C ILE A 89 13.19 -17.05 7.35
N PRO A 90 14.03 -18.04 7.67
CA PRO A 90 14.79 -18.07 8.92
C PRO A 90 15.81 -16.92 9.04
N GLN A 91 16.23 -16.36 7.90
CA GLN A 91 17.21 -15.27 7.82
C GLN A 91 16.59 -13.87 7.96
N GLY A 92 15.26 -13.77 7.93
CA GLY A 92 14.54 -12.49 7.99
C GLY A 92 14.55 -11.70 6.66
N PRO A 93 14.31 -10.38 6.70
CA PRO A 93 14.29 -9.54 5.50
C PRO A 93 15.69 -9.33 4.89
N PRO A 94 15.77 -8.90 3.62
CA PRO A 94 17.01 -8.38 3.02
C PRO A 94 17.60 -7.22 3.82
N PRO A 95 18.94 -7.05 3.87
CA PRO A 95 19.97 -7.73 3.05
C PRO A 95 20.41 -9.11 3.56
N THR A 96 20.04 -9.48 4.79
CA THR A 96 20.47 -10.74 5.40
C THR A 96 19.79 -11.96 4.75
N GLY A 97 18.49 -11.86 4.49
CA GLY A 97 17.71 -12.88 3.79
C GLY A 97 17.51 -12.59 2.30
N PRO A 98 17.03 -13.58 1.52
CA PRO A 98 16.71 -13.38 0.11
C PRO A 98 15.46 -12.51 -0.07
N PHE A 99 15.39 -11.77 -1.17
CA PHE A 99 14.14 -11.10 -1.57
C PHE A 99 13.11 -12.12 -2.07
N HIS A 100 13.55 -13.11 -2.85
CA HIS A 100 12.67 -14.16 -3.36
C HIS A 100 12.19 -15.09 -2.25
N ILE A 101 10.87 -15.37 -2.25
CA ILE A 101 10.19 -16.26 -1.30
C ILE A 101 9.37 -17.25 -2.10
N ASP A 102 9.55 -18.55 -1.83
CA ASP A 102 8.72 -19.59 -2.46
C ASP A 102 7.28 -19.50 -1.93
N PRO A 103 6.28 -19.24 -2.80
CA PRO A 103 4.89 -19.10 -2.38
C PRO A 103 4.31 -20.40 -1.80
N ARG A 104 4.86 -21.57 -2.15
CA ARG A 104 4.36 -22.87 -1.66
C ARG A 104 4.70 -23.09 -0.19
N THR A 105 5.95 -22.81 0.19
CA THR A 105 6.40 -22.91 1.59
C THR A 105 5.74 -21.84 2.45
N LEU A 106 5.65 -20.60 1.95
CA LEU A 106 4.95 -19.51 2.62
C LEU A 106 3.48 -19.86 2.90
N ARG A 107 2.75 -20.38 1.91
CA ARG A 107 1.35 -20.80 2.07
C ARG A 107 1.19 -21.93 3.08
N LYS A 108 2.12 -22.89 3.11
CA LYS A 108 2.09 -24.00 4.07
C LYS A 108 2.20 -23.49 5.51
N GLU A 109 3.17 -22.63 5.79
CA GLU A 109 3.36 -22.04 7.11
C GLU A 109 2.19 -21.14 7.50
N PHE A 110 1.69 -20.31 6.56
CA PHE A 110 0.49 -19.50 6.75
C PHE A 110 -0.71 -20.32 7.25
N LEU A 111 -1.02 -21.46 6.62
CA LEU A 111 -2.13 -22.31 7.03
C LEU A 111 -1.93 -22.89 8.44
N GLN A 112 -0.70 -23.22 8.82
CA GLN A 112 -0.38 -23.67 10.17
C GLN A 112 -0.59 -22.57 11.21
N LEU A 113 -0.10 -21.36 10.93
CA LEU A 113 -0.25 -20.19 11.80
C LEU A 113 -1.72 -19.81 11.96
N GLN A 114 -2.48 -19.77 10.87
CA GLN A 114 -3.91 -19.50 10.90
C GLN A 114 -4.68 -20.53 11.69
N ALA A 115 -4.35 -21.82 11.52
CA ALA A 115 -4.97 -22.87 12.31
C ALA A 115 -4.77 -22.61 13.81
N VAL A 116 -3.59 -22.16 14.26
CA VAL A 116 -3.31 -21.87 15.68
C VAL A 116 -3.97 -20.56 16.16
N ALA A 117 -4.02 -19.55 15.31
CA ALA A 117 -4.56 -18.22 15.62
C ALA A 117 -6.10 -18.13 15.52
N HIS A 118 -6.79 -19.18 15.02
CA HIS A 118 -8.24 -19.14 14.80
C HIS A 118 -9.03 -18.87 16.10
N PRO A 119 -9.94 -17.87 16.13
CA PRO A 119 -10.60 -17.41 17.36
C PRO A 119 -11.44 -18.50 18.05
N ASP A 120 -11.96 -19.47 17.31
CA ASP A 120 -12.73 -20.59 17.91
C ASP A 120 -11.89 -21.54 18.77
N ARG A 121 -10.56 -21.51 18.65
CA ARG A 121 -9.65 -22.29 19.49
C ARG A 121 -9.35 -21.61 20.83
N HIS A 122 -9.79 -20.36 21.00
CA HIS A 122 -9.48 -19.54 22.16
C HIS A 122 -10.72 -19.31 23.02
N ALA A 123 -10.51 -19.22 24.33
CA ALA A 123 -11.58 -18.86 25.27
C ALA A 123 -12.15 -17.47 24.94
N SER A 124 -13.41 -17.21 25.29
CA SER A 124 -14.14 -15.97 24.96
C SER A 124 -13.32 -14.69 25.22
N HIS A 125 -12.63 -14.61 26.37
CA HIS A 125 -11.81 -13.45 26.75
C HIS A 125 -10.53 -13.26 25.92
N LEU A 126 -10.10 -14.27 25.16
CA LEU A 126 -8.92 -14.23 24.28
C LEU A 126 -9.29 -14.07 22.80
N LYS A 127 -10.58 -14.16 22.44
CA LYS A 127 -11.04 -14.13 21.04
C LYS A 127 -10.59 -12.88 20.31
N THR A 128 -10.77 -11.70 20.90
CA THR A 128 -10.34 -10.44 20.28
C THR A 128 -8.83 -10.39 20.00
N ARG A 129 -8.01 -10.97 20.89
CA ARG A 129 -6.56 -11.08 20.67
C ARG A 129 -6.23 -12.07 19.55
N ALA A 130 -6.95 -13.20 19.49
CA ALA A 130 -6.80 -14.19 18.43
C ALA A 130 -7.18 -13.61 17.06
N GLU A 131 -8.30 -12.87 16.98
CA GLU A 131 -8.73 -12.13 15.79
C GLU A 131 -7.65 -11.13 15.32
N ALA A 132 -7.14 -10.29 16.24
CA ALA A 132 -6.09 -9.34 15.91
C ALA A 132 -4.80 -10.04 15.41
N THR A 133 -4.46 -11.19 15.99
CA THR A 133 -3.29 -11.97 15.56
C THR A 133 -3.50 -12.58 14.19
N SER A 134 -4.68 -13.17 13.93
CA SER A 134 -5.06 -13.72 12.63
C SER A 134 -5.07 -12.64 11.55
N ALA A 135 -5.54 -11.43 11.85
CA ALA A 135 -5.49 -10.29 10.94
C ALA A 135 -4.05 -9.91 10.55
N ARG A 136 -3.13 -9.83 11.52
CA ARG A 136 -1.71 -9.55 11.25
C ARG A 136 -1.04 -10.64 10.40
N ILE A 137 -1.35 -11.92 10.66
CA ILE A 137 -0.85 -13.04 9.85
C ILE A 137 -1.35 -12.94 8.41
N ASN A 138 -2.62 -12.56 8.21
CA ASN A 138 -3.18 -12.35 6.88
C ASN A 138 -2.52 -11.19 6.13
N GLU A 139 -2.29 -10.08 6.81
CA GLU A 139 -1.60 -8.92 6.24
C GLU A 139 -0.17 -9.29 5.83
N ALA A 140 0.59 -9.89 6.74
CA ALA A 140 1.95 -10.36 6.47
C ALA A 140 1.99 -11.35 5.30
N TYR A 141 1.08 -12.32 5.26
CA TYR A 141 0.99 -13.27 4.16
C TYR A 141 0.71 -12.59 2.82
N LYS A 142 -0.29 -11.70 2.75
CA LYS A 142 -0.64 -10.98 1.52
C LYS A 142 0.52 -10.14 1.01
N THR A 143 1.17 -9.39 1.90
CA THR A 143 2.31 -8.54 1.56
C THR A 143 3.50 -9.37 1.10
N LEU A 144 3.84 -10.46 1.80
CA LEU A 144 4.99 -11.28 1.44
C LEU A 144 4.72 -12.17 0.24
N GLN A 145 3.48 -12.54 -0.07
CA GLN A 145 3.15 -13.38 -1.22
C GLN A 145 3.34 -12.64 -2.55
N ASN A 146 2.91 -11.38 -2.64
CA ASN A 146 3.00 -10.58 -3.86
C ASN A 146 4.38 -9.87 -3.92
N PRO A 147 5.19 -10.09 -4.97
CA PRO A 147 6.53 -9.51 -5.05
C PRO A 147 6.52 -7.97 -5.10
N LEU A 148 5.50 -7.35 -5.70
CA LEU A 148 5.35 -5.90 -5.72
C LEU A 148 5.07 -5.36 -4.30
N LEU A 149 4.10 -5.94 -3.60
CA LEU A 149 3.78 -5.54 -2.22
C LEU A 149 4.97 -5.76 -1.29
N ARG A 150 5.73 -6.84 -1.52
CA ARG A 150 6.97 -7.14 -0.78
C ARG A 150 8.03 -6.07 -1.02
N ALA A 151 8.26 -5.68 -2.28
CA ALA A 151 9.21 -4.62 -2.62
C ALA A 151 8.81 -3.28 -2.00
N GLN A 152 7.54 -2.89 -2.13
CA GLN A 152 6.98 -1.67 -1.53
C GLN A 152 7.11 -1.68 0.01
N TYR A 153 6.84 -2.82 0.64
CA TYR A 153 6.98 -2.98 2.09
C TYR A 153 8.45 -2.85 2.53
N LEU A 154 9.39 -3.46 1.83
CA LEU A 154 10.81 -3.34 2.15
C LEU A 154 11.31 -1.90 1.97
N LEU A 155 10.86 -1.20 0.92
CA LEU A 155 11.18 0.20 0.70
C LEU A 155 10.54 1.11 1.77
N SER A 156 9.31 0.84 2.19
CA SER A 156 8.64 1.62 3.24
C SER A 156 9.29 1.46 4.61
N LEU A 157 9.85 0.28 4.91
CA LEU A 157 10.70 0.07 6.09
C LEU A 157 11.96 0.95 6.09
N ARG A 158 12.41 1.39 4.91
CA ARG A 158 13.52 2.34 4.73
C ARG A 158 13.07 3.79 4.60
N GLY A 159 11.76 4.06 4.76
CA GLY A 159 11.17 5.40 4.63
C GLY A 159 10.93 5.86 3.20
N ILE A 160 10.96 4.94 2.22
CA ILE A 160 10.69 5.22 0.81
C ILE A 160 9.30 4.70 0.49
N ASP A 161 8.37 5.61 0.20
CA ASP A 161 7.03 5.23 -0.25
C ASP A 161 6.97 5.18 -1.78
N VAL A 162 6.66 4.01 -2.32
CA VAL A 162 6.44 3.76 -3.76
C VAL A 162 4.96 3.45 -4.05
N ALA A 163 4.16 3.18 -3.01
CA ALA A 163 2.74 2.85 -3.17
C ALA A 163 1.91 4.09 -3.50
N GLU A 164 2.21 5.23 -2.87
CA GLU A 164 1.48 6.50 -3.06
C GLU A 164 2.02 7.36 -4.22
N ASP A 165 3.14 6.98 -4.82
CA ASP A 165 3.77 7.74 -5.91
C ASP A 165 3.07 7.41 -7.25
N GLU A 166 1.84 7.90 -7.43
CA GLU A 166 1.14 7.90 -8.73
C GLU A 166 1.94 8.67 -9.80
N THR A 167 2.83 9.57 -9.36
CA THR A 167 3.77 10.31 -10.18
C THR A 167 5.08 9.59 -10.46
N ALA A 168 5.37 8.46 -9.80
CA ALA A 168 6.46 7.55 -10.19
C ALA A 168 6.04 6.82 -11.46
N LYS A 169 5.90 7.58 -12.53
CA LYS A 169 5.90 7.06 -13.89
C LYS A 169 7.34 6.72 -14.20
N MET A 170 7.52 5.55 -14.78
CA MET A 170 8.83 5.18 -15.25
C MET A 170 9.12 5.96 -16.52
N ASP A 171 10.19 6.75 -16.52
CA ASP A 171 10.70 7.46 -17.71
C ASP A 171 11.55 6.51 -18.57
N ASP A 172 11.04 5.29 -18.81
CA ASP A 172 11.68 4.25 -19.62
C ASP A 172 10.79 4.00 -20.86
N PRO A 173 11.08 4.66 -22.00
CA PRO A 173 10.28 4.51 -23.21
C PRO A 173 10.23 3.08 -23.73
N GLU A 174 11.30 2.29 -23.54
CA GLU A 174 11.36 0.90 -24.01
C GLU A 174 10.38 0.03 -23.21
N LEU A 175 10.38 0.17 -21.89
CA LEU A 175 9.39 -0.49 -21.03
C LEU A 175 7.97 -0.09 -21.40
N LEU A 176 7.71 1.20 -21.59
CA LEU A 176 6.35 1.69 -21.87
C LEU A 176 5.83 1.15 -23.21
N MET A 177 6.66 1.06 -24.24
CA MET A 177 6.29 0.41 -25.50
C MET A 177 5.98 -1.08 -25.27
N GLU A 178 6.85 -1.81 -24.57
CA GLU A 178 6.63 -3.24 -24.31
C GLU A 178 5.33 -3.51 -23.52
N VAL A 179 4.99 -2.62 -22.57
CA VAL A 179 3.72 -2.67 -21.83
C VAL A 179 2.52 -2.42 -22.73
N LEU A 180 2.61 -1.46 -23.66
CA LEU A 180 1.53 -1.16 -24.60
C LEU A 180 1.34 -2.31 -25.59
N ASP A 181 2.41 -2.82 -26.18
CA ASP A 181 2.39 -3.95 -27.12
C ASP A 181 1.78 -5.18 -26.44
N THR A 182 2.22 -5.49 -25.21
CA THR A 182 1.66 -6.60 -24.42
C THR A 182 0.16 -6.42 -24.14
N ARG A 183 -0.32 -5.18 -23.97
CA ARG A 183 -1.75 -4.91 -23.76
C ARG A 183 -2.56 -5.10 -25.03
N GLU A 184 -2.03 -4.66 -26.17
CA GLU A 184 -2.67 -4.87 -27.48
C GLU A 184 -2.83 -6.38 -27.75
N GLU A 185 -1.80 -7.19 -27.50
CA GLU A 185 -1.89 -8.65 -27.61
C GLU A 185 -2.98 -9.27 -26.71
N ILE A 186 -3.20 -8.72 -25.51
CA ILE A 186 -4.29 -9.18 -24.61
C ILE A 186 -5.66 -8.83 -25.17
N GLU A 187 -5.80 -7.66 -25.80
CA GLU A 187 -7.05 -7.19 -26.40
C GLU A 187 -7.40 -7.95 -27.68
N GLU A 188 -6.40 -8.38 -28.45
CA GLU A 188 -6.56 -9.15 -29.69
C GLU A 188 -6.83 -10.64 -29.46
N ALA A 189 -6.59 -11.16 -28.25
CA ALA A 189 -6.83 -12.55 -27.92
C ALA A 189 -8.31 -12.95 -28.09
N GLU A 190 -8.57 -14.06 -28.79
CA GLU A 190 -9.92 -14.59 -29.02
C GLU A 190 -10.24 -15.77 -28.09
N GLU A 191 -9.21 -16.49 -27.66
CA GLU A 191 -9.29 -17.67 -26.82
C GLU A 191 -8.24 -17.67 -25.71
N GLU A 192 -8.49 -18.39 -24.61
CA GLU A 192 -7.57 -18.46 -23.47
C GLU A 192 -6.19 -19.05 -23.86
N GLY A 193 -6.16 -19.92 -24.88
CA GLY A 193 -4.94 -20.51 -25.40
C GLY A 193 -3.98 -19.50 -26.03
N ASP A 194 -4.49 -18.39 -26.57
CA ASP A 194 -3.68 -17.32 -27.17
C ASP A 194 -2.81 -16.62 -26.09
N LEU A 195 -3.31 -16.60 -24.85
CA LEU A 195 -2.67 -15.94 -23.72
C LEU A 195 -1.63 -16.80 -23.01
N GLU A 196 -1.55 -18.11 -23.27
CA GLU A 196 -0.65 -19.01 -22.53
C GLU A 196 0.82 -18.63 -22.73
N GLY A 197 1.21 -18.28 -23.96
CA GLY A 197 2.53 -17.76 -24.27
C GLY A 197 2.82 -16.45 -23.55
N LEU A 198 1.85 -15.53 -23.54
CA LEU A 198 1.98 -14.22 -22.94
C LEU A 198 2.08 -14.29 -21.40
N LYS A 199 1.30 -15.17 -20.76
CA LYS A 199 1.40 -15.49 -19.33
C LYS A 199 2.80 -15.96 -18.98
N LYS A 200 3.38 -16.87 -19.78
CA LYS A 200 4.73 -17.37 -19.56
C LYS A 200 5.79 -16.27 -19.68
N VAL A 201 5.73 -15.46 -20.74
CA VAL A 201 6.67 -14.34 -20.95
C VAL A 201 6.57 -13.34 -19.79
N ASN A 202 5.35 -13.00 -19.35
CA ASN A 202 5.17 -12.07 -18.24
C ASN A 202 5.68 -12.64 -16.90
N ASP A 203 5.49 -13.94 -16.65
CA ASP A 203 6.06 -14.61 -15.47
C ASP A 203 7.61 -14.60 -15.49
N GLU A 204 8.22 -14.72 -16.67
CA GLU A 204 9.67 -14.57 -16.86
C GLU A 204 10.13 -13.13 -16.57
N ARG A 205 9.39 -12.11 -17.03
CA ARG A 205 9.66 -10.68 -16.75
C ARG A 205 9.56 -10.37 -15.25
N ILE A 206 8.54 -10.90 -14.56
CA ILE A 206 8.41 -10.78 -13.10
C ILE A 206 9.61 -11.44 -12.41
N THR A 207 9.96 -12.66 -12.80
CA THR A 207 11.10 -13.39 -12.22
C THR A 207 12.42 -12.66 -12.45
N ALA A 208 12.61 -12.02 -13.60
CA ALA A 208 13.78 -11.19 -13.87
C ALA A 208 13.82 -9.96 -12.94
N SER A 209 12.67 -9.30 -12.77
CA SER A 209 12.54 -8.14 -11.87
C SER A 209 12.84 -8.50 -10.41
N GLU A 210 12.38 -9.67 -9.94
CA GLU A 210 12.69 -10.17 -8.60
C GLU A 210 14.20 -10.38 -8.38
N LYS A 211 14.94 -10.84 -9.40
CA LYS A 211 16.40 -11.02 -9.31
C LYS A 211 17.15 -9.69 -9.24
N VAL A 212 16.66 -8.68 -9.96
CA VAL A 212 17.21 -7.32 -9.89
C VAL A 212 16.96 -6.74 -8.50
N LEU A 213 15.74 -6.86 -7.97
CA LEU A 213 15.42 -6.45 -6.60
C LEU A 213 16.27 -7.18 -5.56
N ASP A 214 16.45 -8.49 -5.69
CA ASP A 214 17.31 -9.27 -4.79
C ASP A 214 18.74 -8.74 -4.75
N SER A 215 19.30 -8.38 -5.91
CA SER A 215 20.63 -7.79 -6.01
C SER A 215 20.68 -6.37 -5.43
N ALA A 216 19.70 -5.53 -5.78
CA ALA A 216 19.61 -4.16 -5.28
C ALA A 216 19.49 -4.10 -3.75
N PHE A 217 18.66 -4.95 -3.14
CA PHE A 217 18.55 -5.01 -1.68
C PHE A 217 19.80 -5.56 -1.00
N LYS A 218 20.56 -6.46 -1.63
CA LYS A 218 21.84 -6.96 -1.11
C LYS A 218 22.93 -5.90 -1.14
N GLU A 219 22.94 -5.07 -2.18
CA GLU A 219 23.92 -4.00 -2.39
C GLU A 219 23.50 -2.68 -1.72
N ASP A 220 22.32 -2.65 -1.08
CA ASP A 220 21.71 -1.47 -0.46
C ASP A 220 21.40 -0.33 -1.47
N ASP A 221 21.23 -0.67 -2.75
CA ASP A 221 20.85 0.25 -3.83
C ASP A 221 19.34 0.54 -3.79
N MET A 222 18.96 1.54 -3.01
CA MET A 222 17.56 1.95 -2.83
C MET A 222 16.96 2.62 -4.08
N GLU A 223 17.77 3.32 -4.88
CA GLU A 223 17.31 4.02 -6.07
C GLU A 223 17.01 3.02 -7.19
N GLY A 224 17.91 2.05 -7.39
CA GLY A 224 17.68 0.90 -8.25
C GLY A 224 16.48 0.08 -7.81
N ALA A 225 16.35 -0.21 -6.51
CA ALA A 225 15.19 -0.93 -5.98
C ALA A 225 13.87 -0.17 -6.18
N LYS A 226 13.85 1.17 -6.03
CA LYS A 226 12.67 1.99 -6.34
C LYS A 226 12.31 1.89 -7.82
N GLY A 227 13.27 2.08 -8.72
CA GLY A 227 13.04 1.99 -10.16
C GLY A 227 12.50 0.62 -10.58
N GLU A 228 13.09 -0.44 -10.03
CA GLU A 228 12.66 -1.81 -10.32
C GLU A 228 11.29 -2.13 -9.72
N ALA A 229 10.93 -1.60 -8.55
CA ALA A 229 9.59 -1.75 -7.99
C ALA A 229 8.52 -1.10 -8.88
N VAL A 230 8.83 0.04 -9.50
CA VAL A 230 7.95 0.69 -10.49
C VAL A 230 7.83 -0.17 -11.75
N ARG A 231 8.93 -0.72 -12.28
CA ARG A 231 8.91 -1.66 -13.41
C ARG A 231 8.05 -2.87 -13.12
N LEU A 232 8.26 -3.50 -11.96
CA LEU A 232 7.52 -4.67 -11.50
C LEU A 232 6.00 -4.40 -11.39
N ARG A 233 5.59 -3.17 -11.03
CA ARG A 233 4.17 -2.79 -11.00
C ARG A 233 3.50 -2.99 -12.37
N TYR A 234 4.16 -2.64 -13.47
CA TYR A 234 3.60 -2.85 -14.80
C TYR A 234 3.40 -4.33 -15.13
N TRP A 235 4.38 -5.18 -14.80
CA TRP A 235 4.28 -6.63 -15.04
C TRP A 235 3.22 -7.30 -14.16
N VAL A 236 3.07 -6.87 -12.91
CA VAL A 236 2.00 -7.34 -12.04
C VAL A 236 0.62 -6.93 -12.57
N ASN A 237 0.46 -5.69 -13.02
CA ASN A 237 -0.80 -5.23 -13.61
C ASN A 237 -1.14 -5.99 -14.91
N ILE A 238 -0.13 -6.30 -15.73
CA ILE A 238 -0.31 -7.17 -16.91
C ILE A 238 -0.74 -8.57 -16.48
N LYS A 239 -0.11 -9.15 -15.43
CA LYS A 239 -0.51 -10.46 -14.90
C LYS A 239 -1.97 -10.45 -14.45
N GLU A 240 -2.39 -9.42 -13.72
CA GLU A 240 -3.77 -9.25 -13.29
C GLU A 240 -4.73 -9.15 -14.48
N SER A 241 -4.33 -8.46 -15.54
CA SER A 241 -5.12 -8.36 -16.78
C SER A 241 -5.24 -9.70 -17.51
N LEU A 242 -4.15 -10.48 -17.57
CA LEU A 242 -4.12 -11.83 -18.14
C LEU A 242 -4.95 -12.84 -17.33
N ASP A 243 -4.93 -12.72 -16.00
CA ASP A 243 -5.68 -13.59 -15.10
C ASP A 243 -7.18 -13.22 -15.05
N ALA A 244 -7.52 -11.96 -15.30
CA ALA A 244 -8.89 -11.46 -15.34
C ALA A 244 -9.53 -11.52 -16.75
N TRP A 245 -8.79 -11.91 -17.78
CA TRP A 245 -9.31 -12.00 -19.14
C TRP A 245 -10.45 -13.02 -19.24
N GLU A 246 -11.53 -12.64 -19.92
CA GLU A 246 -12.68 -13.51 -20.18
C GLU A 246 -13.19 -13.31 -21.61
N LYS A 247 -13.49 -14.41 -22.31
CA LYS A 247 -13.99 -14.38 -23.69
C LYS A 247 -15.24 -13.50 -23.83
N GLY A 248 -15.17 -12.51 -24.71
CA GLY A 248 -16.30 -11.65 -25.08
C GLY A 248 -16.63 -10.55 -24.06
N LYS A 249 -15.85 -10.37 -22.99
CA LYS A 249 -15.90 -9.17 -22.15
C LYS A 249 -14.86 -8.16 -22.64
N PRO A 250 -15.21 -6.87 -22.77
CA PRO A 250 -14.21 -5.85 -22.99
C PRO A 250 -13.25 -5.83 -21.80
N VAL A 251 -11.96 -5.85 -22.07
CA VAL A 251 -10.92 -5.73 -21.04
C VAL A 251 -11.02 -4.31 -20.46
N VAL A 252 -11.59 -4.18 -19.26
CA VAL A 252 -11.65 -2.88 -18.56
C VAL A 252 -10.31 -2.68 -17.86
N LEU A 253 -9.41 -1.98 -18.54
CA LEU A 253 -8.08 -1.66 -18.01
C LEU A 253 -8.20 -0.50 -17.02
N VAL A 254 -7.84 -0.74 -15.76
CA VAL A 254 -7.64 0.34 -14.77
C VAL A 254 -6.26 0.94 -15.02
N HIS A 255 -6.23 2.25 -15.32
CA HIS A 255 -5.01 3.00 -15.63
C HIS A 255 -4.36 3.55 -14.37
#